data_AF-A0A1E4I4Q1-F1
#
_entry.id   AF-A0A1E4I4Q1-F1
#
_cell.length_a   1.000
_cell.length_b   1.000
_cell.length_c   1.000
_cell.angle_alpha   90.00
_cell.angle_beta   90.00
_cell.angle_gamma   90.00
#
_symmetry.space_group_name_H-M   'P 1'
#
loop_
_entity.id
_entity.type
_entity.pdbx_description
1 polymer ?
#
loop_
_entity_poly.entity_id
_entity_poly.type
_entity_poly.pdbx_seq_one_letter_code
_entity_poly.pdbx_strand_id
1 'polypeptide(L)'
;MIAVTGRPASAPQDEPEDAAASGTGAVPGPTHGPGPAEGDPDRPDGSAEAPAVAVGVETVVVHDRGRWAVEIVVVFTDGVVRRRVDTYPTRARAEISASLIRRAADRDL
;
A
#
# COMPACT_ATOMS: atom_id res chain seq x y z
N MET A 1 4.50 26.91 42.46
CA MET A 1 5.37 25.90 43.11
C MET A 1 5.28 24.60 42.33
N ILE A 2 6.42 24.12 41.80
CA ILE A 2 6.88 22.70 41.64
C ILE A 2 6.06 21.84 40.63
N ALA A 3 6.60 21.12 39.64
CA ALA A 3 7.97 20.82 39.20
C ALA A 3 7.99 20.44 37.70
N VAL A 4 9.09 20.78 37.04
CA VAL A 4 9.62 20.12 35.84
C VAL A 4 10.40 18.88 36.27
N THR A 5 10.10 17.70 35.71
CA THR A 5 10.98 16.54 35.43
C THR A 5 10.06 15.45 34.83
N GLY A 6 10.43 14.63 33.85
CA GLY A 6 11.70 14.47 33.17
C GLY A 6 11.48 13.70 31.86
N ARG A 7 12.36 14.01 30.91
CA ARG A 7 12.79 13.16 29.81
C ARG A 7 13.10 11.74 30.31
N PRO A 8 12.60 10.66 29.69
CA PRO A 8 13.36 9.44 29.61
C PRO A 8 14.35 9.55 28.43
N ALA A 9 15.63 9.47 28.79
CA ALA A 9 16.73 9.25 27.87
C ALA A 9 16.77 7.78 27.43
N SER A 10 17.14 7.58 26.16
CA SER A 10 17.93 6.49 25.58
C SER A 10 17.71 5.04 26.02
N ALA A 11 17.36 4.18 25.06
CA ALA A 11 18.22 3.10 24.53
C ALA A 11 17.43 2.17 23.58
N PRO A 12 18.07 1.39 22.68
CA PRO A 12 19.16 1.73 21.77
C PRO A 12 18.69 1.65 20.30
N GLN A 13 19.38 2.39 19.44
CA GLN A 13 19.35 2.19 17.99
C GLN A 13 20.23 0.97 17.68
N ASP A 14 19.64 -0.12 17.22
CA ASP A 14 20.36 -1.16 16.46
C ASP A 14 20.33 -0.73 14.99
N GLU A 15 21.40 -0.08 14.55
CA GLU A 15 21.81 -0.02 13.14
C GLU A 15 23.07 -0.90 12.96
N PRO A 16 23.55 -1.15 11.73
CA PRO A 16 23.23 -2.31 10.90
C PRO A 16 24.49 -3.17 10.66
N GLU A 17 24.34 -4.47 10.39
CA GLU A 17 25.50 -5.29 9.96
C GLU A 17 25.16 -6.19 8.77
N ASP A 18 25.44 -5.62 7.61
CA ASP A 18 26.24 -6.18 6.52
C ASP A 18 26.40 -7.72 6.48
N ALA A 19 25.77 -8.34 5.49
CA ALA A 19 26.22 -9.64 4.99
C ALA A 19 25.88 -9.76 3.51
N ALA A 20 26.88 -9.41 2.70
CA ALA A 20 26.99 -9.75 1.31
C ALA A 20 26.59 -11.21 1.01
N ALA A 21 25.83 -11.40 -0.06
CA ALA A 21 25.89 -12.61 -0.84
C ALA A 21 25.84 -12.24 -2.33
N SER A 22 27.04 -12.00 -2.87
CA SER A 22 27.31 -12.14 -4.30
C SER A 22 26.95 -13.55 -4.75
N GLY A 23 25.93 -13.64 -5.61
CA GLY A 23 25.68 -14.80 -6.45
C GLY A 23 25.94 -14.41 -7.91
N THR A 24 27.20 -14.55 -8.33
CA THR A 24 27.57 -14.51 -9.75
C THR A 24 27.18 -15.84 -10.40
N GLY A 25 26.57 -15.77 -11.59
CA GLY A 25 26.72 -16.84 -12.59
C GLY A 25 25.41 -17.39 -13.17
N ALA A 26 25.05 -16.93 -14.36
CA ALA A 26 25.02 -17.74 -15.59
C ALA A 26 24.23 -16.98 -16.67
N VAL A 27 24.90 -16.65 -17.77
CA VAL A 27 24.30 -16.12 -18.99
C VAL A 27 24.07 -17.31 -19.93
N PRO A 28 22.84 -17.71 -20.25
CA PRO A 28 22.57 -18.52 -21.45
C PRO A 28 22.28 -17.59 -22.63
N GLY A 29 22.88 -17.90 -23.79
CA GLY A 29 22.99 -17.04 -24.96
C GLY A 29 21.68 -16.72 -25.72
N PRO A 30 21.77 -15.89 -26.78
CA PRO A 30 20.60 -15.41 -27.52
C PRO A 30 20.01 -16.52 -28.38
N THR A 31 18.86 -17.04 -27.98
CA THR A 31 18.02 -17.86 -28.87
C THR A 31 17.18 -16.92 -29.72
N HIS A 32 17.66 -16.62 -30.93
CA HIS A 32 16.84 -15.96 -31.95
C HIS A 32 15.85 -17.00 -32.51
N GLY A 33 14.64 -17.00 -31.96
CA GLY A 33 13.47 -17.76 -32.45
C GLY A 33 12.39 -16.80 -32.96
N PRO A 34 11.56 -17.25 -33.92
CA PRO A 34 10.95 -16.37 -34.91
C PRO A 34 9.67 -15.66 -34.45
N GLY A 35 9.52 -14.39 -34.88
CA GLY A 35 8.26 -13.69 -35.11
C GLY A 35 7.72 -12.86 -33.95
N PRO A 36 7.40 -11.56 -34.14
CA PRO A 36 6.37 -10.93 -33.32
C PRO A 36 5.05 -11.54 -33.78
N ALA A 37 4.62 -12.61 -33.09
CA ALA A 37 3.22 -12.99 -33.12
C ALA A 37 2.45 -11.75 -32.69
N GLU A 38 1.66 -11.23 -33.63
CA GLU A 38 0.60 -10.26 -33.40
C GLU A 38 -0.05 -10.52 -32.05
N GLY A 39 -0.19 -9.43 -31.27
CA GLY A 39 -0.68 -9.48 -29.91
C GLY A 39 -1.92 -10.36 -29.81
N ASP A 40 -1.88 -11.24 -28.82
CA ASP A 40 -2.98 -12.13 -28.46
C ASP A 40 -4.31 -11.35 -28.41
N PRO A 41 -5.24 -11.55 -29.36
CA PRO A 41 -6.54 -10.87 -29.38
C PRO A 41 -7.45 -11.35 -28.24
N ASP A 42 -7.03 -12.39 -27.50
CA ASP A 42 -7.73 -12.94 -26.35
C ASP A 42 -7.23 -12.38 -25.00
N ARG A 43 -6.36 -11.36 -25.00
CA ARG A 43 -6.23 -10.52 -23.81
C ARG A 43 -7.64 -9.98 -23.57
N PRO A 44 -8.33 -10.36 -22.48
CA PRO A 44 -9.67 -9.87 -22.23
C PRO A 44 -9.56 -8.36 -22.30
N ASP A 45 -10.31 -7.79 -23.24
CA ASP A 45 -10.57 -6.38 -23.38
C ASP A 45 -11.41 -6.06 -22.15
N GLY A 46 -10.76 -6.08 -20.98
CA GLY A 46 -11.38 -5.94 -19.69
C GLY A 46 -11.95 -4.56 -19.75
N SER A 47 -13.26 -4.50 -20.06
CA SER A 47 -13.96 -3.28 -20.42
C SER A 47 -13.40 -2.21 -19.53
N ALA A 48 -12.64 -1.29 -20.11
CA ALA A 48 -12.38 -0.02 -19.50
C ALA A 48 -13.72 0.71 -19.55
N GLU A 49 -14.70 0.17 -18.82
CA GLU A 49 -15.89 0.89 -18.43
C GLU A 49 -15.33 2.19 -17.84
N ALA A 50 -15.80 3.31 -18.40
CA ALA A 50 -15.29 4.61 -18.00
C ALA A 50 -15.29 4.64 -16.46
N PRO A 51 -14.17 5.00 -15.81
CA PRO A 51 -14.07 4.90 -14.37
C PRO A 51 -15.26 5.64 -13.78
N ALA A 52 -16.08 4.91 -13.01
CA ALA A 52 -17.25 5.48 -12.39
C ALA A 52 -16.85 6.76 -11.65
N VAL A 53 -17.69 7.79 -11.73
CA VAL A 53 -17.39 9.07 -11.08
C VAL A 53 -17.40 8.84 -9.58
N ALA A 54 -16.23 8.96 -8.96
CA ALA A 54 -16.06 8.90 -7.52
C ALA A 54 -16.63 10.16 -6.89
N VAL A 55 -17.53 9.99 -5.92
CA VAL A 55 -18.24 11.07 -5.22
C VAL A 55 -17.57 11.36 -3.88
N GLY A 56 -16.91 10.36 -3.29
CA GLY A 56 -16.25 10.53 -2.01
C GLY A 56 -15.35 9.35 -1.65
N VAL A 57 -14.42 9.61 -0.75
CA VAL A 57 -13.53 8.61 -0.19
C VAL A 57 -13.47 8.73 1.33
N GLU A 58 -13.51 7.58 2.01
CA GLU A 58 -13.34 7.48 3.44
C GLU A 58 -12.28 6.44 3.78
N THR A 59 -11.56 6.65 4.88
CA THR A 59 -10.64 5.66 5.44
C THR A 59 -11.13 5.20 6.80
N VAL A 60 -11.24 3.89 6.97
CA VAL A 60 -11.77 3.26 8.17
C VAL A 60 -10.69 2.40 8.81
N VAL A 61 -10.51 2.55 10.11
CA VAL A 61 -9.61 1.70 10.91
C VAL A 61 -10.45 0.65 11.62
N VAL A 62 -10.22 -0.62 11.31
CA VAL A 62 -10.94 -1.76 11.90
C VAL A 62 -9.98 -2.67 12.65
N HIS A 63 -10.41 -3.20 13.79
CA HIS A 63 -9.66 -4.23 14.49
C HIS A 63 -9.87 -5.59 13.81
N ASP A 64 -8.78 -6.26 13.43
CA ASP A 64 -8.79 -7.55 12.73
C ASP A 64 -7.72 -8.48 13.30
N ARG A 65 -8.13 -9.59 13.91
CA ARG A 65 -7.25 -10.66 14.43
C ARG A 65 -6.06 -10.16 15.26
N GLY A 66 -6.28 -9.18 16.15
CA GLY A 66 -5.23 -8.62 17.00
C GLY A 66 -4.33 -7.58 16.31
N ARG A 67 -4.65 -7.20 15.08
CA ARG A 67 -4.04 -6.10 14.33
C ARG A 67 -5.08 -5.04 13.98
N TRP A 68 -4.63 -3.93 13.45
CA TRP A 68 -5.45 -2.80 13.04
C TRP A 68 -5.38 -2.64 11.53
N ALA A 69 -6.44 -3.01 10.82
CA ALA A 69 -6.51 -2.89 9.38
C ALA A 69 -7.03 -1.51 8.98
N VAL A 70 -6.44 -0.94 7.93
CA VAL A 70 -6.96 0.24 7.26
C VAL A 70 -7.72 -0.20 6.01
N GLU A 71 -8.95 0.24 5.88
CA GLU A 71 -9.80 0.04 4.71
C GLU A 71 -10.09 1.40 4.06
N ILE A 72 -10.01 1.44 2.74
CA ILE A 72 -10.51 2.57 1.94
C ILE A 72 -11.91 2.21 1.47
N VAL A 73 -12.84 3.14 1.64
CA VAL A 73 -14.21 3.09 1.13
C VAL A 73 -14.33 4.19 0.08
N VAL A 74 -14.51 3.81 -1.19
CA VAL A 74 -14.78 4.76 -2.27
C VAL A 74 -16.26 4.67 -2.61
N VAL A 75 -16.93 5.81 -2.55
CA VAL A 75 -18.33 5.96 -2.95
C VAL A 75 -18.35 6.49 -4.37
N PHE A 76 -18.96 5.73 -5.26
CA PHE A 76 -19.24 6.09 -6.63
C PHE A 76 -20.73 6.42 -6.78
N THR A 77 -21.09 7.02 -7.91
CA THR A 77 -22.51 7.26 -8.23
C THR A 77 -23.33 5.98 -8.41
N ASP A 78 -22.69 4.87 -8.73
CA ASP A 78 -23.28 3.57 -9.03
C ASP A 78 -23.09 2.53 -7.91
N GLY A 79 -22.27 2.81 -6.89
CA GLY A 79 -22.00 1.86 -5.83
C GLY A 79 -20.94 2.28 -4.83
N VAL A 80 -20.56 1.33 -3.96
CA VAL A 80 -19.55 1.53 -2.93
C VAL A 80 -18.53 0.41 -2.99
N VAL A 81 -17.25 0.76 -3.10
CA VAL A 81 -16.14 -0.19 -3.11
C VAL A 81 -15.38 -0.08 -1.80
N ARG A 82 -15.19 -1.23 -1.12
CA ARG A 82 -14.39 -1.32 0.10
C ARG A 82 -13.18 -2.19 -0.14
N ARG A 83 -11.99 -1.67 0.16
CA ARG A 83 -10.75 -2.42 0.01
C ARG A 83 -9.85 -2.24 1.21
N ARG A 84 -9.30 -3.36 1.70
CA ARG A 84 -8.25 -3.36 2.69
C ARG A 84 -6.92 -2.95 2.05
N VAL A 85 -6.25 -1.99 2.68
CA VAL A 85 -4.95 -1.48 2.24
C VAL A 85 -3.83 -2.24 2.93
N ASP A 86 -3.82 -2.22 4.26
CA ASP A 86 -2.75 -2.81 5.07
C ASP A 86 -3.21 -3.05 6.52
N THR A 87 -2.38 -3.73 7.30
CA THR A 87 -2.60 -4.01 8.73
C THR A 87 -1.41 -3.58 9.58
N TYR A 88 -1.70 -2.96 10.73
CA TYR A 88 -0.70 -2.39 11.63
C TYR A 88 -0.75 -3.03 13.02
N PRO A 89 0.37 -3.08 13.75
CA PRO A 89 0.42 -3.64 15.10
C PRO A 89 -0.33 -2.79 16.13
N THR A 90 -0.48 -1.49 15.90
CA THR A 90 -1.13 -0.57 16.83
C THR A 90 -2.17 0.31 16.12
N ARG A 91 -3.20 0.71 16.86
CA ARG A 91 -4.25 1.59 16.37
C ARG A 91 -3.70 2.94 15.91
N ALA A 92 -2.82 3.54 16.70
CA ALA A 92 -2.23 4.84 16.40
C ALA A 92 -1.50 4.84 15.04
N ARG A 93 -0.77 3.75 14.72
CA ARG A 93 -0.08 3.64 13.43
C ARG A 93 -1.07 3.48 12.28
N ALA A 94 -2.14 2.71 12.46
CA ALA A 94 -3.22 2.61 11.49
C ALA A 94 -3.93 3.95 11.26
N GLU A 95 -4.20 4.73 12.31
CA GLU A 95 -4.86 6.04 12.22
C GLU A 95 -3.99 7.08 11.50
N ILE A 96 -2.68 7.10 11.77
CA ILE A 96 -1.74 7.97 11.03
C ILE A 96 -1.77 7.62 9.55
N SER A 97 -1.63 6.34 9.20
CA SER A 97 -1.70 5.89 7.81
C SER A 97 -3.05 6.22 7.16
N ALA A 98 -4.17 5.96 7.85
CA ALA A 98 -5.51 6.26 7.37
C ALA A 98 -5.71 7.76 7.10
N SER A 99 -5.16 8.64 7.97
CA SER A 99 -5.20 10.08 7.76
C SER A 99 -4.37 10.52 6.55
N LEU A 100 -3.21 9.90 6.31
CA LEU A 100 -2.37 10.24 5.16
C LEU A 100 -3.03 9.80 3.85
N ILE A 101 -3.55 8.57 3.82
CA ILE A 101 -4.27 8.01 2.67
C ILE A 101 -5.49 8.87 2.34
N ARG A 102 -6.30 9.22 3.35
CA ARG A 102 -7.48 10.05 3.13
C ARG A 102 -7.14 11.38 2.50
N ARG A 103 -6.11 12.07 3.01
CA ARG A 103 -5.68 13.37 2.46
C ARG A 103 -5.17 13.27 1.03
N ALA A 104 -4.50 12.17 0.68
CA ALA A 104 -4.06 11.94 -0.68
C ALA A 104 -5.26 11.68 -1.60
N ALA A 105 -6.19 10.82 -1.18
CA ALA A 105 -7.37 10.49 -1.95
C ALA A 105 -8.32 11.69 -2.12
N ASP A 106 -8.56 12.48 -1.07
CA ASP A 106 -9.39 13.70 -1.12
C ASP A 106 -8.84 14.75 -2.11
N ARG A 107 -7.54 14.70 -2.43
CA ARG A 107 -6.93 15.61 -3.43
C ARG A 107 -7.19 15.16 -4.87
N ASP A 108 -7.36 13.86 -5.07
CA ASP A 108 -7.44 13.23 -6.38
C ASP A 108 -8.90 12.99 -6.83
N LEU A 109 -9.88 13.41 -6.02
CA LEU A 109 -11.31 13.50 -6.36
C LEU A 109 -11.62 14.81 -7.10
#